data_AF-A0A925DAH6-F1
#
_entry.id   AF-A0A925DAH6-F1
#
_cell.length_a   1.000
_cell.length_b   1.000
_cell.length_c   1.000
_cell.angle_alpha   90.00
_cell.angle_beta   90.00
_cell.angle_gamma   90.00
#
_symmetry.space_group_name_H-M   'P 1'
#
loop_
_entity.id
_entity.type
_entity.pdbx_description
1 polymer ?
#
loop_
_entity_poly.entity_id
_entity_poly.type
_entity_poly.pdbx_seq_one_letter_code
_entity_poly.pdbx_strand_id
1 'polypeptide(L)'
;GRMVVVTVGMPGVPLELDLTGLKGTLTLTDADAGVAIDSRRYLPPGSDPEKDPAFGVVEIFTTSGRATWQMEGAAEAIEVPAGHLLTYVLGTEMVEPDLDGPFRAPAWIDAGNLTSIDRVTSLNMLKMLGSEKPLEVRLQELLTDPAVDMRALAARSLGYLDQFEPLVKDLGNVQQKAFWAMEIEALHHAVSRGPETAVKVRDAAEGLRVKKGLALYRLLWGYSAEQLADIGAAELVDLLESPDMDIRVLALDNLRRITGVLQNYRPEKRPEENKLAINRWRERLKVGDIAYKSLPAPFMERMPLVEKAAPGAGKGK
;
A
#
# COMPACT_ATOMS: atom_id res chain seq x y z
N GLY A 1 7.03 1.87 6.67
CA GLY A 1 8.35 2.41 6.34
C GLY A 1 9.17 1.38 5.60
N ARG A 2 10.09 1.84 4.76
CA ARG A 2 11.06 1.01 4.04
C ARG A 2 12.45 1.54 4.28
N MET A 3 13.43 0.65 4.37
CA MET A 3 14.82 0.98 4.64
C MET A 3 15.73 -0.03 3.96
N VAL A 4 16.88 0.42 3.47
CA VAL A 4 17.97 -0.45 3.00
C VAL A 4 19.20 -0.12 3.83
N VAL A 5 19.79 -1.15 4.43
CA VAL A 5 21.00 -1.09 5.25
C VAL A 5 22.08 -1.89 4.52
N VAL A 6 23.25 -1.30 4.37
CA VAL A 6 24.41 -1.97 3.74
C VAL A 6 25.65 -1.74 4.60
N THR A 7 26.56 -2.71 4.61
CA THR A 7 27.87 -2.53 5.22
C THR A 7 28.77 -1.67 4.33
N VAL A 8 29.58 -0.81 4.96
CA VAL A 8 30.63 -0.03 4.28
C VAL A 8 31.98 -0.45 4.87
N GLY A 9 32.47 -1.62 4.45
CA GLY A 9 33.83 -2.09 4.75
C GLY A 9 34.07 -2.62 6.18
N MET A 10 33.11 -2.52 7.09
CA MET A 10 33.20 -3.09 8.44
C MET A 10 31.98 -4.00 8.72
N PRO A 11 32.16 -5.34 8.76
CA PRO A 11 31.10 -6.27 9.14
C PRO A 11 30.84 -6.30 10.65
N GLY A 12 29.70 -6.83 11.04
CA GLY A 12 29.38 -7.18 12.42
C GLY A 12 28.90 -6.01 13.29
N VAL A 13 28.63 -4.83 12.72
CA VAL A 13 28.05 -3.71 13.47
C VAL A 13 26.58 -4.03 13.77
N PRO A 14 26.17 -4.09 15.06
CA PRO A 14 24.78 -4.28 15.44
C PRO A 14 23.99 -2.97 15.26
N LEU A 15 22.78 -3.07 14.72
CA LEU A 15 21.80 -1.99 14.62
C LEU A 15 20.56 -2.36 15.45
N GLU A 16 20.29 -1.58 16.49
CA GLU A 16 19.04 -1.67 17.25
C GLU A 16 17.92 -1.01 16.46
N LEU A 17 16.83 -1.75 16.23
CA LEU A 17 15.68 -1.31 15.45
C LEU A 17 14.37 -1.55 16.21
N ASP A 18 13.43 -0.61 16.07
CA ASP A 18 12.03 -0.76 16.47
C ASP A 18 11.16 -0.72 15.20
N LEU A 19 10.63 -1.89 14.81
CA LEU A 19 9.90 -2.11 13.56
C LEU A 19 8.42 -2.35 13.85
N THR A 20 7.66 -1.27 14.05
CA THR A 20 6.23 -1.35 14.42
C THR A 20 6.03 -2.11 15.75
N GLY A 21 6.90 -1.84 16.74
CA GLY A 21 6.87 -2.50 18.04
C GLY A 21 7.65 -3.82 18.11
N LEU A 22 8.10 -4.35 16.97
CA LEU A 22 9.07 -5.45 16.94
C LEU A 22 10.47 -4.87 17.17
N LYS A 23 10.95 -4.98 18.40
CA LYS A 23 12.29 -4.55 18.78
C LYS A 23 13.30 -5.67 18.59
N GLY A 24 14.49 -5.33 18.12
CA GLY A 24 15.55 -6.30 17.95
C GLY A 24 16.84 -5.69 17.40
N THR A 25 17.85 -6.55 17.28
CA THR A 25 19.17 -6.20 16.76
C THR A 25 19.38 -6.87 15.42
N LEU A 26 19.64 -6.07 14.39
CA LEU A 26 20.10 -6.52 13.09
C LEU A 26 21.63 -6.49 13.06
N THR A 27 22.27 -7.59 12.67
CA THR A 27 23.73 -7.63 12.48
C THR A 27 24.08 -8.08 11.07
N LEU A 28 24.75 -7.23 10.30
CA LEU A 28 25.23 -7.57 8.96
C LEU A 28 26.58 -8.29 9.10
N THR A 29 26.61 -9.60 8.85
CA THR A 29 27.73 -10.47 9.23
C THR A 29 28.91 -10.40 8.24
N ASP A 30 28.62 -10.22 6.95
CA ASP A 30 29.64 -10.13 5.91
C ASP A 30 29.92 -8.67 5.51
N ALA A 31 31.11 -8.39 4.96
CA ALA A 31 31.55 -7.02 4.66
C ALA A 31 30.84 -6.37 3.45
N ASP A 32 30.18 -7.19 2.63
CA ASP A 32 29.36 -6.84 1.47
C ASP A 32 27.86 -7.14 1.71
N ALA A 33 27.47 -7.33 2.97
CA ALA A 33 26.10 -7.64 3.32
C ALA A 33 25.17 -6.44 3.09
N GLY A 34 23.95 -6.75 2.68
CA GLY A 34 22.87 -5.78 2.48
C GLY A 34 21.55 -6.37 2.93
N VAL A 35 20.73 -5.55 3.57
CA VAL A 35 19.43 -5.93 4.11
C VAL A 35 18.41 -4.85 3.77
N ALA A 36 17.29 -5.27 3.21
CA ALA A 36 16.14 -4.44 2.94
C ALA A 36 15.03 -4.77 3.95
N ILE A 37 14.47 -3.74 4.58
CA ILE A 37 13.44 -3.88 5.62
C ILE A 37 12.19 -3.13 5.16
N ASP A 38 11.06 -3.82 5.14
CA ASP A 38 9.72 -3.22 5.05
C ASP A 38 9.00 -3.44 6.38
N SER A 39 8.44 -2.37 6.93
CA SER A 39 7.61 -2.42 8.14
C SER A 39 6.33 -1.65 7.85
N ARG A 40 5.19 -2.33 7.84
CA ARG A 40 3.90 -1.73 7.49
C ARG A 40 2.83 -2.16 8.47
N ARG A 41 1.68 -1.49 8.39
CA ARG A 41 0.46 -1.93 9.04
C ARG A 41 -0.47 -2.51 7.99
N TYR A 42 -1.12 -3.60 8.34
CA TYR A 42 -2.11 -4.28 7.53
C TYR A 42 -3.44 -4.24 8.25
N LEU A 43 -4.42 -3.60 7.62
CA LEU A 43 -5.80 -3.63 8.07
C LEU A 43 -6.58 -4.56 7.12
N PRO A 44 -7.20 -5.64 7.61
CA PRO A 44 -8.01 -6.51 6.77
C PRO A 44 -9.12 -5.73 6.04
N PRO A 45 -9.44 -6.08 4.79
CA PRO A 45 -10.54 -5.45 4.07
C PRO A 45 -11.85 -5.54 4.84
N GLY A 46 -12.54 -4.40 4.97
CA GLY A 46 -13.82 -4.30 5.65
C GLY A 46 -13.76 -4.03 7.15
N SER A 47 -12.56 -4.06 7.76
CA SER A 47 -12.35 -3.64 9.15
C SER A 47 -12.56 -2.13 9.32
N ASP A 48 -13.11 -1.74 10.48
CA ASP A 48 -13.28 -0.33 10.86
C ASP A 48 -11.95 0.20 11.42
N PRO A 49 -11.22 1.07 10.70
CA PRO A 49 -9.90 1.55 11.11
C PRO A 49 -9.91 2.38 12.41
N GLU A 50 -11.07 2.83 12.86
CA GLU A 50 -11.20 3.57 14.13
C GLU A 50 -11.39 2.66 15.35
N LYS A 51 -11.71 1.37 15.13
CA LYS A 51 -12.04 0.42 16.21
C LYS A 51 -11.18 -0.83 16.16
N ASP A 52 -10.90 -1.34 14.97
CA ASP A 52 -10.20 -2.58 14.76
C ASP A 52 -8.68 -2.33 14.65
N PRO A 53 -7.85 -3.08 15.40
CA PRO A 53 -6.40 -2.90 15.32
C PRO A 53 -5.85 -3.42 14.00
N ALA A 54 -5.04 -2.59 13.33
CA ALA A 54 -4.22 -3.06 12.21
C ALA A 54 -3.06 -3.93 12.73
N PHE A 55 -2.76 -5.01 12.01
CA PHE A 55 -1.62 -5.88 12.27
C PHE A 55 -0.32 -5.21 11.84
N GLY A 56 0.75 -5.36 12.62
CA GLY A 56 2.09 -5.00 12.16
C GLY A 56 2.60 -6.10 11.22
N VAL A 57 3.26 -5.73 10.14
CA VAL A 57 3.93 -6.67 9.24
C VAL A 57 5.35 -6.19 9.05
N VAL A 58 6.32 -7.04 9.40
CA VAL A 58 7.75 -6.75 9.23
C VAL A 58 8.35 -7.80 8.31
N GLU A 59 9.04 -7.34 7.28
CA GLU A 59 9.69 -8.15 6.26
C GLU A 59 11.16 -7.72 6.17
N ILE A 60 12.08 -8.60 6.55
CA ILE A 60 13.53 -8.39 6.54
C ILE A 60 14.12 -9.29 5.45
N PHE A 61 14.57 -8.69 4.35
CA PHE A 61 15.11 -9.39 3.18
C PHE A 61 16.61 -9.15 3.06
N THR A 62 17.42 -10.21 3.06
CA THR A 62 18.88 -10.07 2.85
C THR A 62 19.18 -10.02 1.36
N THR A 63 19.69 -8.90 0.86
CA THR A 63 20.00 -8.67 -0.56
C THR A 63 21.32 -9.30 -0.98
N SER A 64 22.32 -9.27 -0.11
CA SER A 64 23.67 -9.79 -0.33
C SER A 64 24.30 -10.18 1.00
N GLY A 65 25.32 -11.05 0.96
CA GLY A 65 25.98 -11.57 2.16
C GLY A 65 25.02 -12.26 3.13
N ARG A 66 25.40 -12.28 4.41
CA ARG A 66 24.59 -12.83 5.51
C ARG A 66 24.26 -11.76 6.52
N ALA A 67 23.07 -11.85 7.10
CA ALA A 67 22.64 -11.04 8.22
C ALA A 67 22.00 -11.91 9.29
N THR A 68 22.01 -11.43 10.53
CA THR A 68 21.27 -12.05 11.63
C THR A 68 20.29 -11.05 12.23
N TRP A 69 19.16 -11.55 12.69
CA TRP A 69 18.16 -10.79 13.41
C TRP A 69 17.91 -11.43 14.77
N GLN A 70 18.12 -10.66 15.84
CA GLN A 70 17.81 -11.09 17.21
C GLN A 70 16.68 -10.23 17.77
N MET A 71 15.49 -10.79 17.91
CA MET A 71 14.37 -10.12 18.56
C MET A 71 14.70 -9.89 20.05
N GLU A 72 14.27 -8.75 20.60
CA GLU A 72 14.43 -8.46 22.02
C GLU A 72 13.77 -9.56 22.87
N GLY A 73 14.54 -10.13 23.81
CA GLY A 73 14.09 -11.24 24.66
C GLY A 73 14.20 -12.64 24.03
N ALA A 74 14.58 -12.75 22.75
CA ALA A 74 14.87 -14.05 22.13
C ALA A 74 16.26 -14.56 22.55
N ALA A 75 16.34 -15.87 22.83
CA ALA A 75 17.59 -16.52 23.25
C ALA A 75 18.63 -16.60 22.11
N GLU A 76 18.17 -16.74 20.86
CA GLU A 76 19.03 -16.96 19.69
C GLU A 76 18.70 -15.96 18.58
N ALA A 77 19.73 -15.61 17.82
CA ALA A 77 19.58 -14.81 16.60
C ALA A 77 19.25 -15.73 15.42
N ILE A 78 18.35 -15.28 14.55
CA ILE A 78 17.97 -15.98 13.32
C ILE A 78 18.91 -15.51 12.22
N GLU A 79 19.59 -16.45 11.56
CA GLU A 79 20.34 -16.16 10.34
C GLU A 79 19.38 -16.01 9.16
N VAL A 80 19.55 -14.92 8.40
CA VAL A 80 18.78 -14.63 7.19
C VAL A 80 19.76 -14.62 6.02
N PRO A 81 19.89 -15.72 5.27
CA PRO A 81 20.81 -15.82 4.15
C PRO A 81 20.42 -14.88 2.99
N ALA A 82 21.38 -14.53 2.13
CA ALA A 82 21.09 -13.81 0.89
C ALA A 82 19.92 -14.44 0.10
N GLY A 83 19.04 -13.58 -0.41
CA GLY A 83 17.82 -13.95 -1.11
C GLY A 83 16.69 -14.45 -0.22
N HIS A 84 16.86 -14.55 1.10
CA HIS A 84 15.79 -15.00 2.01
C HIS A 84 15.08 -13.82 2.66
N LEU A 85 13.84 -14.08 3.07
CA LEU A 85 12.93 -13.15 3.69
C LEU A 85 12.50 -13.68 5.06
N LEU A 86 12.79 -12.93 6.11
CA LEU A 86 12.25 -13.17 7.44
C LEU A 86 11.02 -12.29 7.64
N THR A 87 9.89 -12.90 7.97
CA THR A 87 8.59 -12.23 8.11
C THR A 87 8.04 -12.36 9.53
N TYR A 88 7.48 -11.26 10.05
CA TYR A 88 6.71 -11.24 11.28
C TYR A 88 5.33 -10.62 11.02
N VAL A 89 4.29 -11.25 11.57
CA VAL A 89 2.95 -10.66 11.69
C VAL A 89 2.69 -10.40 13.17
N LEU A 90 2.49 -9.13 13.52
CA LEU A 90 2.33 -8.63 14.88
C LEU A 90 0.85 -8.34 15.15
N GLY A 91 0.41 -8.61 16.37
CA GLY A 91 -1.00 -8.48 16.77
C GLY A 91 -1.79 -9.78 16.76
N THR A 92 -1.11 -10.92 16.54
CA THR A 92 -1.62 -12.28 16.76
C THR A 92 -1.11 -12.84 18.09
N GLU A 93 -1.82 -13.82 18.69
CA GLU A 93 -1.48 -14.39 20.00
C GLU A 93 -0.09 -15.06 20.05
N MET A 94 0.44 -15.47 18.90
CA MET A 94 1.83 -15.90 18.73
C MET A 94 2.48 -15.12 17.57
N VAL A 95 3.65 -14.55 17.85
CA VAL A 95 4.53 -13.89 16.88
C VAL A 95 5.64 -14.88 16.53
N GLU A 96 5.34 -15.82 15.63
CA GLU A 96 6.35 -16.74 15.13
C GLU A 96 7.01 -16.16 13.87
N PRO A 97 8.35 -16.15 13.81
CA PRO A 97 9.05 -15.76 12.60
C PRO A 97 8.84 -16.79 11.49
N ASP A 98 8.56 -16.30 10.29
CA ASP A 98 8.52 -17.11 9.06
C ASP A 98 9.75 -16.78 8.20
N LEU A 99 10.67 -17.74 8.05
CA LEU A 99 11.86 -17.60 7.21
C LEU A 99 11.64 -18.37 5.90
N ASP A 100 11.53 -17.62 4.82
CA ASP A 100 11.21 -18.15 3.50
C ASP A 100 12.24 -17.73 2.44
N GLY A 101 12.33 -18.48 1.34
CA GLY A 101 13.18 -18.13 0.20
C GLY A 101 13.79 -19.34 -0.51
N PRO A 102 14.68 -19.10 -1.49
CA PRO A 102 15.18 -17.79 -1.91
C PRO A 102 14.27 -17.10 -2.95
N PHE A 103 14.13 -15.77 -2.85
CA PHE A 103 13.32 -14.91 -3.71
C PHE A 103 14.17 -13.88 -4.47
N ARG A 104 13.61 -13.36 -5.57
CA ARG A 104 14.16 -12.18 -6.24
C ARG A 104 14.02 -10.98 -5.31
N ALA A 105 15.01 -10.08 -5.37
CA ALA A 105 14.97 -8.83 -4.61
C ALA A 105 13.69 -8.04 -4.94
N PRO A 106 12.93 -7.57 -3.92
CA PRO A 106 11.79 -6.69 -4.14
C PRO A 106 12.14 -5.48 -5.01
N ALA A 107 11.27 -5.15 -5.96
CA ALA A 107 11.51 -4.09 -6.95
C ALA A 107 11.69 -2.68 -6.37
N TRP A 108 11.30 -2.46 -5.11
CA TRP A 108 11.45 -1.18 -4.44
C TRP A 108 12.86 -0.89 -3.93
N ILE A 109 13.71 -1.92 -3.76
CA ILE A 109 15.05 -1.79 -3.16
C ILE A 109 15.93 -0.85 -4.01
N ASP A 110 15.94 -1.05 -5.33
CA ASP A 110 16.71 -0.22 -6.26
C ASP A 110 15.88 0.93 -6.85
N ALA A 111 14.72 1.22 -6.27
CA ALA A 111 13.70 2.11 -6.85
C ALA A 111 13.39 1.78 -8.32
N GLY A 112 13.49 0.49 -8.69
CA GLY A 112 13.19 -0.01 -10.03
C GLY A 112 11.70 0.04 -10.34
N ASN A 113 10.86 0.12 -9.30
CA ASN A 113 9.43 0.33 -9.40
C ASN A 113 9.02 1.80 -9.65
N LEU A 114 9.92 2.77 -9.47
CA LEU A 114 9.61 4.17 -9.75
C LEU A 114 9.71 4.45 -11.25
N THR A 115 8.73 5.18 -11.78
CA THR A 115 8.84 5.69 -13.16
C THR A 115 9.96 6.72 -13.26
N SER A 116 10.52 6.92 -14.46
CA SER A 116 11.52 7.97 -14.69
C SER A 116 10.98 9.36 -14.33
N ILE A 117 9.67 9.58 -14.53
CA ILE A 117 8.99 10.82 -14.16
C ILE A 117 9.01 10.99 -12.64
N ASP A 118 8.52 10.01 -11.86
CA ASP A 118 8.48 10.10 -10.40
C ASP A 118 9.86 10.37 -9.78
N ARG A 119 10.90 9.74 -10.33
CA ARG A 119 12.29 9.95 -9.87
C ARG A 119 12.75 11.39 -10.10
N VAL A 120 12.52 11.93 -11.29
CA VAL A 120 12.89 13.31 -11.64
C VAL A 120 12.08 14.30 -10.81
N THR A 121 10.77 14.11 -10.69
CA THR A 121 9.88 14.97 -9.90
C THR A 121 10.28 14.99 -8.43
N SER A 122 10.63 13.82 -7.86
CA SER A 122 11.10 13.72 -6.48
C SER A 122 12.41 14.49 -6.24
N LEU A 123 13.39 14.35 -7.14
CA LEU A 123 14.65 15.09 -7.06
C LEU A 123 14.46 16.61 -7.22
N ASN A 124 13.53 17.01 -8.09
CA ASN A 124 13.20 18.43 -8.27
C ASN A 124 12.49 18.99 -7.04
N MET A 125 11.54 18.26 -6.47
CA MET A 125 10.84 18.65 -5.24
C MET A 125 11.84 18.85 -4.09
N LEU A 126 12.76 17.91 -3.88
CA LEU A 126 13.79 18.02 -2.84
C LEU A 126 14.61 19.30 -2.96
N LYS A 127 14.96 19.73 -4.18
CA LYS A 127 15.65 21.01 -4.41
C LYS A 127 14.81 22.22 -4.04
N MET A 128 13.49 22.14 -4.22
CA MET A 128 12.55 23.24 -3.96
C MET A 128 12.18 23.38 -2.48
N LEU A 129 12.22 22.30 -1.70
CA LEU A 129 11.84 22.33 -0.28
C LEU A 129 12.74 23.25 0.53
N GLY A 130 14.06 23.24 0.30
CA GLY A 130 15.03 24.05 1.05
C GLY A 130 14.91 23.86 2.57
N SER A 131 15.67 24.64 3.35
CA SER A 131 15.63 24.59 4.82
C SER A 131 15.06 25.87 5.47
N GLU A 132 14.69 26.86 4.66
CA GLU A 132 14.35 28.20 5.15
C GLU A 132 12.89 28.34 5.63
N LYS A 133 11.98 27.49 5.14
CA LYS A 133 10.57 27.48 5.55
C LYS A 133 10.20 26.13 6.13
N PRO A 134 9.19 26.06 7.02
CA PRO A 134 8.63 24.80 7.46
C PRO A 134 8.22 23.93 6.26
N LEU A 135 8.51 22.62 6.36
CA LEU A 135 8.26 21.65 5.29
C LEU A 135 6.80 21.67 4.83
N GLU A 136 5.86 21.69 5.77
CA GLU A 136 4.42 21.74 5.48
C GLU A 136 4.03 22.94 4.62
N VAL A 137 4.55 24.12 4.94
CA VAL A 137 4.27 25.35 4.18
C VAL A 137 4.77 25.24 2.75
N ARG A 138 5.98 24.67 2.55
CA ARG A 138 6.54 24.45 1.22
C ARG A 138 5.72 23.45 0.40
N LEU A 139 5.31 22.36 1.02
CA LEU A 139 4.47 21.37 0.35
C LEU A 139 3.10 21.95 -0.01
N GLN A 140 2.51 22.80 0.85
CA GLN A 140 1.27 23.51 0.55
C GLN A 140 1.41 24.47 -0.64
N GLU A 141 2.53 25.21 -0.75
CA GLU A 141 2.83 26.06 -1.92
C GLU A 141 2.85 25.22 -3.22
N LEU A 142 3.47 24.03 -3.17
CA LEU A 142 3.59 23.11 -4.31
C LEU A 142 2.27 22.48 -4.76
N LEU A 143 1.20 22.53 -3.95
CA LEU A 143 -0.14 22.11 -4.39
C LEU A 143 -0.72 22.99 -5.51
N THR A 144 -0.09 24.12 -5.83
CA THR A 144 -0.49 25.02 -6.93
C THR A 144 0.49 25.03 -8.10
N ASP A 145 1.52 24.18 -8.06
CA ASP A 145 2.54 24.09 -9.12
C ASP A 145 1.88 23.75 -10.47
N PRO A 146 2.31 24.33 -11.61
CA PRO A 146 1.77 24.00 -12.91
C PRO A 146 1.94 22.50 -13.28
N ALA A 147 3.00 21.85 -12.80
CA ALA A 147 3.28 20.44 -13.03
C ALA A 147 2.38 19.54 -12.17
N VAL A 148 1.58 18.70 -12.83
CA VAL A 148 0.58 17.84 -12.17
C VAL A 148 1.23 16.81 -11.26
N ASP A 149 2.34 16.23 -11.71
CA ASP A 149 3.19 15.31 -10.98
C ASP A 149 3.77 15.93 -9.71
N MET A 150 4.16 17.21 -9.75
CA MET A 150 4.63 17.94 -8.58
C MET A 150 3.51 18.12 -7.55
N ARG A 151 2.31 18.52 -7.99
CA ARG A 151 1.14 18.65 -7.10
C ARG A 151 0.77 17.32 -6.45
N ALA A 152 0.69 16.24 -7.26
CA ALA A 152 0.36 14.90 -6.78
C ALA A 152 1.42 14.35 -5.80
N LEU A 153 2.69 14.64 -6.02
CA LEU A 153 3.75 14.29 -5.07
C LEU A 153 3.63 15.10 -3.77
N ALA A 154 3.40 16.41 -3.86
CA ALA A 154 3.20 17.27 -2.70
C ALA A 154 2.00 16.84 -1.85
N ALA A 155 0.87 16.50 -2.49
CA ALA A 155 -0.32 15.99 -1.80
C ALA A 155 -0.03 14.69 -1.02
N ARG A 156 0.69 13.73 -1.63
CA ARG A 156 1.11 12.49 -0.95
C ARG A 156 2.09 12.77 0.19
N SER A 157 3.03 13.69 -0.01
CA SER A 157 3.96 14.12 1.05
C SER A 157 3.25 14.76 2.23
N LEU A 158 2.23 15.59 1.99
CA LEU A 158 1.38 16.15 3.05
C LEU A 158 0.58 15.07 3.79
N GLY A 159 0.14 14.02 3.10
CA GLY A 159 -0.51 12.86 3.73
C GLY A 159 0.38 12.16 4.77
N TYR A 160 1.70 12.11 4.56
CA TYR A 160 2.63 11.60 5.59
C TYR A 160 2.70 12.49 6.84
N LEU A 161 2.39 13.79 6.69
CA LEU A 161 2.29 14.78 7.76
C LEU A 161 0.86 14.93 8.30
N ASP A 162 0.01 13.94 8.07
CA ASP A 162 -1.39 13.89 8.48
C ASP A 162 -2.30 15.00 7.91
N GLN A 163 -1.90 15.61 6.79
CA GLN A 163 -2.71 16.57 6.03
C GLN A 163 -3.32 15.88 4.81
N PHE A 164 -4.56 15.37 4.96
CA PHE A 164 -5.21 14.53 3.95
C PHE A 164 -6.13 15.26 2.99
N GLU A 165 -6.53 16.50 3.28
CA GLU A 165 -7.43 17.29 2.43
C GLU A 165 -6.97 17.32 0.96
N PRO A 166 -5.68 17.55 0.63
CA PRO A 166 -5.23 17.55 -0.75
C PRO A 166 -5.47 16.23 -1.49
N LEU A 167 -5.15 15.10 -0.84
CA LEU A 167 -5.35 13.76 -1.42
C LEU A 167 -6.82 13.47 -1.68
N VAL A 168 -7.69 13.77 -0.72
CA VAL A 168 -9.12 13.52 -0.86
C VAL A 168 -9.72 14.42 -1.95
N LYS A 169 -9.27 15.67 -2.05
CA LYS A 169 -9.70 16.61 -3.09
C LYS A 169 -9.28 16.14 -4.49
N ASP A 170 -8.09 15.55 -4.64
CA ASP A 170 -7.56 15.12 -5.92
C ASP A 170 -8.34 13.94 -6.54
N LEU A 171 -9.01 13.10 -5.74
CA LEU A 171 -9.95 12.07 -6.22
C LEU A 171 -11.12 12.66 -7.03
N GLY A 172 -11.49 13.91 -6.72
CA GLY A 172 -12.50 14.68 -7.43
C GLY A 172 -11.96 15.53 -8.57
N ASN A 173 -10.68 15.38 -8.93
CA ASN A 173 -10.02 16.18 -9.96
C ASN A 173 -9.58 15.36 -11.18
N VAL A 174 -10.18 15.63 -12.35
CA VAL A 174 -9.87 14.90 -13.58
C VAL A 174 -8.43 15.11 -14.08
N GLN A 175 -7.80 16.24 -13.72
CA GLN A 175 -6.39 16.47 -14.06
C GLN A 175 -5.46 15.52 -13.31
N GLN A 176 -5.89 14.99 -12.15
CA GLN A 176 -5.11 14.07 -11.31
C GLN A 176 -5.37 12.59 -11.62
N LYS A 177 -6.15 12.28 -12.67
CA LYS A 177 -6.56 10.90 -12.97
C LYS A 177 -5.43 9.87 -13.07
N ALA A 178 -4.24 10.31 -13.51
CA ALA A 178 -3.07 9.44 -13.65
C ALA A 178 -2.47 9.05 -12.29
N PHE A 179 -2.76 9.82 -11.24
CA PHE A 179 -2.20 9.68 -9.90
C PHE A 179 -3.19 9.08 -8.89
N TRP A 180 -4.49 9.02 -9.21
CA TRP A 180 -5.53 8.45 -8.33
C TRP A 180 -5.14 7.11 -7.71
N ALA A 181 -4.59 6.17 -8.49
CA ALA A 181 -4.18 4.87 -7.95
C ALA A 181 -3.18 5.04 -6.78
N MET A 182 -2.18 5.91 -6.93
CA MET A 182 -1.19 6.16 -5.88
C MET A 182 -1.74 6.99 -4.71
N GLU A 183 -2.67 7.91 -4.98
CA GLU A 183 -3.34 8.70 -3.94
C GLU A 183 -4.26 7.84 -3.07
N ILE A 184 -4.99 6.91 -3.69
CA ILE A 184 -5.84 5.94 -2.99
C ILE A 184 -4.98 4.99 -2.15
N GLU A 185 -3.86 4.48 -2.67
CA GLU A 185 -2.91 3.70 -1.85
C GLU A 185 -2.38 4.50 -0.66
N ALA A 186 -2.08 5.79 -0.84
CA ALA A 186 -1.63 6.65 0.26
C ALA A 186 -2.73 6.82 1.33
N LEU A 187 -3.99 6.95 0.92
CA LEU A 187 -5.14 7.00 1.84
C LEU A 187 -5.38 5.66 2.56
N HIS A 188 -5.27 4.53 1.87
CA HIS A 188 -5.34 3.19 2.49
C HIS A 188 -4.24 2.99 3.53
N HIS A 189 -3.00 3.37 3.19
CA HIS A 189 -1.91 3.36 4.16
C HIS A 189 -2.19 4.28 5.35
N ALA A 190 -2.74 5.47 5.11
CA ALA A 190 -3.09 6.40 6.18
C ALA A 190 -4.12 5.83 7.16
N VAL A 191 -5.23 5.26 6.67
CA VAL A 191 -6.25 4.66 7.56
C VAL A 191 -5.74 3.43 8.30
N SER A 192 -4.79 2.69 7.71
CA SER A 192 -4.13 1.55 8.38
C SER A 192 -3.14 1.96 9.49
N ARG A 193 -2.76 3.25 9.60
CA ARG A 193 -1.78 3.69 10.60
C ARG A 193 -2.32 3.59 12.04
N GLY A 194 -3.63 3.71 12.21
CA GLY A 194 -4.32 3.57 13.48
C GLY A 194 -5.50 4.55 13.61
N PRO A 195 -6.26 4.45 14.73
CA PRO A 195 -7.52 5.18 14.90
C PRO A 195 -7.38 6.70 14.79
N GLU A 196 -6.33 7.29 15.37
CA GLU A 196 -6.12 8.74 15.36
C GLU A 196 -5.92 9.28 13.93
N THR A 197 -5.12 8.59 13.11
CA THR A 197 -4.92 8.96 11.71
C THR A 197 -6.18 8.71 10.89
N ALA A 198 -6.88 7.61 11.15
CA ALA A 198 -8.12 7.27 10.45
C ALA A 198 -9.20 8.36 10.65
N VAL A 199 -9.35 8.87 11.87
CA VAL A 199 -10.22 10.03 12.17
C VAL A 199 -9.84 11.25 11.35
N LYS A 200 -8.55 11.58 11.22
CA LYS A 200 -8.11 12.74 10.40
C LYS A 200 -8.44 12.55 8.91
N VAL A 201 -8.37 11.32 8.39
CA VAL A 201 -8.79 11.01 7.02
C VAL A 201 -10.29 11.19 6.86
N ARG A 202 -11.09 10.72 7.83
CA ARG A 202 -12.54 10.93 7.86
C ARG A 202 -12.89 12.42 7.90
N ASP A 203 -12.28 13.17 8.80
CA ASP A 203 -12.54 14.61 8.97
C ASP A 203 -12.22 15.38 7.68
N ALA A 204 -11.14 15.02 6.98
CA ALA A 204 -10.81 15.58 5.67
C ALA A 204 -11.88 15.25 4.60
N ALA A 205 -12.41 14.01 4.60
CA ALA A 205 -13.49 13.62 3.69
C ALA A 205 -14.81 14.35 3.99
N GLU A 206 -15.20 14.47 5.26
CA GLU A 206 -16.40 15.19 5.69
C GLU A 206 -16.30 16.69 5.42
N GLY A 207 -15.14 17.30 5.68
CA GLY A 207 -14.89 18.71 5.40
C GLY A 207 -15.04 19.07 3.92
N LEU A 208 -14.62 18.18 3.02
CA LEU A 208 -14.76 18.38 1.57
C LEU A 208 -16.14 17.99 1.03
N ARG A 209 -16.89 17.13 1.74
CA ARG A 209 -18.15 16.54 1.28
C ARG A 209 -19.17 16.46 2.42
N VAL A 210 -19.85 17.57 2.72
CA VAL A 210 -20.83 17.72 3.82
C VAL A 210 -21.87 16.59 3.93
N LYS A 211 -22.30 15.98 2.81
CA LYS A 211 -23.31 14.89 2.82
C LYS A 211 -22.76 13.50 2.49
N LYS A 212 -21.54 13.41 1.97
CA LYS A 212 -20.99 12.20 1.35
C LYS A 212 -19.60 11.83 1.86
N GLY A 213 -19.02 12.63 2.75
CA GLY A 213 -17.69 12.38 3.32
C GLY A 213 -17.59 11.04 4.03
N LEU A 214 -18.61 10.67 4.82
CA LEU A 214 -18.67 9.35 5.45
C LEU A 214 -18.71 8.19 4.44
N ALA A 215 -19.44 8.36 3.33
CA ALA A 215 -19.48 7.34 2.28
C ALA A 215 -18.13 7.22 1.58
N LEU A 216 -17.47 8.35 1.28
CA LEU A 216 -16.14 8.38 0.70
C LEU A 216 -15.11 7.72 1.64
N TYR A 217 -15.16 8.04 2.92
CA TYR A 217 -14.31 7.43 3.94
C TYR A 217 -14.55 5.92 4.07
N ARG A 218 -15.82 5.48 4.10
CA ARG A 218 -16.18 4.05 4.18
C ARG A 218 -15.61 3.24 3.02
N LEU A 219 -15.51 3.82 1.82
CA LEU A 219 -14.92 3.15 0.67
C LEU A 219 -13.41 2.91 0.82
N LEU A 220 -12.72 3.62 1.72
CA LEU A 220 -11.30 3.40 2.01
C LEU A 220 -11.06 2.19 2.93
N TRP A 221 -12.09 1.62 3.54
CA TRP A 221 -11.93 0.46 4.43
C TRP A 221 -11.81 -0.86 3.64
N GLY A 222 -12.19 -0.83 2.35
CA GLY A 222 -12.40 -2.06 1.60
C GLY A 222 -13.65 -2.81 2.04
N TYR A 223 -13.77 -4.06 1.57
CA TYR A 223 -14.89 -4.93 1.89
C TYR A 223 -14.37 -6.33 2.23
N SER A 224 -14.88 -6.93 3.30
CA SER A 224 -14.62 -8.34 3.64
C SER A 224 -15.42 -9.27 2.73
N ALA A 225 -15.10 -10.57 2.72
CA ALA A 225 -15.86 -11.56 1.94
C ALA A 225 -17.33 -11.63 2.39
N GLU A 226 -17.58 -11.52 3.69
CA GLU A 226 -18.92 -11.53 4.29
C GLU A 226 -19.70 -10.28 3.91
N GLN A 227 -19.06 -9.11 3.97
CA GLN A 227 -19.68 -7.85 3.56
C GLN A 227 -20.05 -7.84 2.07
N LEU A 228 -19.21 -8.45 1.22
CA LEU A 228 -19.51 -8.59 -0.20
C LEU A 228 -20.69 -9.53 -0.46
N ALA A 229 -20.78 -10.63 0.29
CA ALA A 229 -21.86 -11.60 0.17
C ALA A 229 -23.22 -11.06 0.64
N ASP A 230 -23.23 -10.10 1.57
CA ASP A 230 -24.44 -9.46 2.08
C ASP A 230 -24.95 -8.35 1.14
N ILE A 231 -24.40 -7.14 1.24
CA ILE A 231 -24.85 -5.98 0.44
C ILE A 231 -23.72 -5.24 -0.29
N GLY A 232 -22.47 -5.44 0.11
CA GLY A 232 -21.34 -4.65 -0.35
C GLY A 232 -21.08 -4.75 -1.86
N ALA A 233 -21.27 -5.94 -2.44
CA ALA A 233 -21.12 -6.10 -3.89
C ALA A 233 -22.17 -5.29 -4.68
N ALA A 234 -23.41 -5.27 -4.21
CA ALA A 234 -24.49 -4.48 -4.83
C ALA A 234 -24.25 -2.98 -4.64
N GLU A 235 -23.89 -2.56 -3.42
CA GLU A 235 -23.56 -1.17 -3.09
C GLU A 235 -22.45 -0.63 -4.00
N LEU A 236 -21.34 -1.36 -4.16
CA LEU A 236 -20.24 -0.95 -5.03
C LEU A 236 -20.66 -0.73 -6.48
N VAL A 237 -21.53 -1.59 -7.01
CA VAL A 237 -22.05 -1.45 -8.39
C VAL A 237 -22.97 -0.24 -8.51
N ASP A 238 -23.83 0.00 -7.52
CA ASP A 238 -24.73 1.17 -7.50
C ASP A 238 -23.95 2.49 -7.38
N LEU A 239 -22.85 2.50 -6.61
CA LEU A 239 -21.98 3.67 -6.47
C LEU A 239 -21.28 4.07 -7.78
N LEU A 240 -21.17 3.19 -8.78
CA LEU A 240 -20.71 3.55 -10.12
C LEU A 240 -21.68 4.49 -10.87
N GLU A 241 -22.93 4.61 -10.41
CA GLU A 241 -23.91 5.56 -10.93
C GLU A 241 -23.97 6.86 -10.12
N SER A 242 -23.14 7.01 -9.08
CA SER A 242 -23.07 8.24 -8.27
C SER A 242 -22.83 9.47 -9.15
N PRO A 243 -23.46 10.64 -8.90
CA PRO A 243 -23.11 11.88 -9.59
C PRO A 243 -21.69 12.38 -9.22
N ASP A 244 -21.16 11.96 -8.08
CA ASP A 244 -19.87 12.38 -7.56
C ASP A 244 -18.73 11.51 -8.10
N MET A 245 -17.72 12.16 -8.73
CA MET A 245 -16.63 11.45 -9.41
C MET A 245 -15.71 10.70 -8.45
N ASP A 246 -15.37 11.30 -7.32
CA ASP A 246 -14.53 10.71 -6.27
C ASP A 246 -15.14 9.41 -5.71
N ILE A 247 -16.46 9.37 -5.52
CA ILE A 247 -17.18 8.15 -5.14
C ILE A 247 -17.04 7.07 -6.21
N ARG A 248 -17.20 7.42 -7.51
CA ARG A 248 -17.02 6.47 -8.62
C ARG A 248 -15.57 5.98 -8.72
N VAL A 249 -14.59 6.84 -8.44
CA VAL A 249 -13.17 6.50 -8.39
C VAL A 249 -12.90 5.44 -7.32
N LEU A 250 -13.35 5.66 -6.09
CA LEU A 250 -13.14 4.69 -5.00
C LEU A 250 -13.97 3.40 -5.17
N ALA A 251 -15.19 3.49 -5.68
CA ALA A 251 -16.01 2.31 -5.98
C ALA A 251 -15.33 1.42 -7.04
N LEU A 252 -14.80 2.04 -8.10
CA LEU A 252 -14.04 1.31 -9.13
C LEU A 252 -12.75 0.71 -8.56
N ASP A 253 -12.02 1.44 -7.71
CA ASP A 253 -10.79 0.93 -7.10
C ASP A 253 -11.07 -0.31 -6.24
N ASN A 254 -12.13 -0.28 -5.43
CA ASN A 254 -12.60 -1.45 -4.67
C ASN A 254 -12.94 -2.62 -5.58
N LEU A 255 -13.78 -2.41 -6.60
CA LEU A 255 -14.14 -3.45 -7.56
C LEU A 255 -12.91 -4.05 -8.26
N ARG A 256 -11.92 -3.22 -8.61
CA ARG A 256 -10.64 -3.66 -9.19
C ARG A 256 -9.85 -4.51 -8.20
N ARG A 257 -9.73 -4.10 -6.93
CA ARG A 257 -9.00 -4.89 -5.90
C ARG A 257 -9.66 -6.24 -5.64
N ILE A 258 -10.99 -6.29 -5.63
CA ILE A 258 -11.76 -7.50 -5.36
C ILE A 258 -11.65 -8.49 -6.54
N THR A 259 -11.83 -7.99 -7.77
CA THR A 259 -12.04 -8.84 -8.95
C THR A 259 -10.84 -8.92 -9.90
N GLY A 260 -9.89 -7.99 -9.78
CA GLY A 260 -8.76 -7.82 -10.69
C GLY A 260 -9.12 -7.17 -12.03
N VAL A 261 -10.35 -6.69 -12.24
CA VAL A 261 -10.81 -6.14 -13.53
C VAL A 261 -11.39 -4.74 -13.41
N LEU A 262 -11.27 -3.95 -14.48
CA LEU A 262 -11.78 -2.57 -14.57
C LEU A 262 -13.04 -2.42 -15.43
N GLN A 263 -13.38 -3.43 -16.25
CA GLN A 263 -14.51 -3.41 -17.20
C GLN A 263 -14.53 -2.21 -18.18
N ASN A 264 -13.38 -1.59 -18.44
CA ASN A 264 -13.24 -0.35 -19.24
C ASN A 264 -14.11 0.81 -18.73
N TYR A 265 -14.49 0.78 -17.45
CA TYR A 265 -15.22 1.86 -16.82
C TYR A 265 -14.31 3.08 -16.62
N ARG A 266 -14.84 4.29 -16.86
CA ARG A 266 -14.10 5.55 -16.78
C ARG A 266 -14.76 6.50 -15.78
N PRO A 267 -14.28 6.60 -14.53
CA PRO A 267 -14.98 7.32 -13.46
C PRO A 267 -15.07 8.82 -13.74
N GLU A 268 -14.19 9.38 -14.57
CA GLU A 268 -14.22 10.78 -15.00
C GLU A 268 -15.38 11.12 -15.93
N LYS A 269 -15.96 10.11 -16.59
CA LYS A 269 -17.15 10.28 -17.42
C LYS A 269 -18.40 10.22 -16.58
N ARG A 270 -19.48 10.81 -17.09
CA ARG A 270 -20.78 10.72 -16.41
C ARG A 270 -21.33 9.29 -16.48
N PRO A 271 -22.17 8.87 -15.51
CA PRO A 271 -22.77 7.54 -15.52
C PRO A 271 -23.46 7.17 -16.85
N GLU A 272 -24.10 8.12 -17.52
CA GLU A 272 -24.82 7.88 -18.77
C GLU A 272 -23.88 7.49 -19.92
N GLU A 273 -22.62 7.91 -19.87
CA GLU A 273 -21.58 7.53 -20.83
C GLU A 273 -20.91 6.19 -20.49
N ASN A 274 -21.08 5.71 -19.26
CA ASN A 274 -20.54 4.44 -18.76
C ASN A 274 -21.57 3.30 -18.75
N LYS A 275 -22.79 3.49 -19.29
CA LYS A 275 -23.90 2.51 -19.24
C LYS A 275 -23.48 1.08 -19.59
N LEU A 276 -22.68 0.90 -20.64
CA LEU A 276 -22.22 -0.43 -21.05
C LEU A 276 -21.32 -1.08 -19.99
N ALA A 277 -20.40 -0.34 -19.41
CA ALA A 277 -19.50 -0.84 -18.36
C ALA A 277 -20.26 -1.12 -17.06
N ILE A 278 -21.21 -0.25 -16.68
CA ILE A 278 -22.10 -0.45 -15.53
C ILE A 278 -22.95 -1.72 -15.71
N ASN A 279 -23.52 -1.93 -16.90
CA ASN A 279 -24.28 -3.15 -17.18
C ASN A 279 -23.41 -4.40 -17.09
N ARG A 280 -22.14 -4.37 -17.54
CA ARG A 280 -21.21 -5.50 -17.33
C ARG A 280 -20.95 -5.78 -15.85
N TRP A 281 -20.81 -4.75 -15.03
CA TRP A 281 -20.70 -4.92 -13.58
C TRP A 281 -21.97 -5.53 -12.97
N ARG A 282 -23.15 -5.09 -13.40
CA ARG A 282 -24.44 -5.69 -12.99
C ARG A 282 -24.55 -7.16 -13.39
N GLU A 283 -24.09 -7.54 -14.59
CA GLU A 283 -24.07 -8.96 -14.98
C GLU A 283 -23.11 -9.78 -14.11
N ARG A 284 -21.93 -9.25 -13.75
CA ARG A 284 -21.03 -9.92 -12.79
C ARG A 284 -21.66 -10.08 -11.41
N LEU A 285 -22.37 -9.05 -10.94
CA LEU A 285 -23.11 -9.10 -9.68
C LEU A 285 -24.15 -10.22 -9.70
N LYS A 286 -24.95 -10.34 -10.76
CA LYS A 286 -25.98 -11.38 -10.90
C LYS A 286 -25.43 -12.81 -10.83
N VAL A 287 -24.22 -13.03 -11.33
CA VAL A 287 -23.57 -14.35 -11.33
C VAL A 287 -22.63 -14.56 -10.13
N GLY A 288 -22.56 -13.60 -9.19
CA GLY A 288 -21.72 -13.70 -8.00
C GLY A 288 -20.21 -13.55 -8.23
N ASP A 289 -19.79 -12.94 -9.35
CA ASP A 289 -18.37 -12.77 -9.75
C ASP A 289 -17.76 -11.43 -9.25
N ILE A 290 -18.34 -10.88 -8.18
CA ILE A 290 -17.80 -9.76 -7.39
C ILE A 290 -17.42 -10.31 -6.01
N ALA A 291 -16.42 -11.18 -6.02
CA ALA A 291 -15.86 -11.82 -4.84
C ALA A 291 -14.34 -11.96 -5.02
N TYR A 292 -13.62 -12.05 -3.91
CA TYR A 292 -12.18 -12.31 -3.95
C TYR A 292 -11.90 -13.70 -4.50
N LYS A 293 -11.02 -13.80 -5.49
CA LYS A 293 -10.43 -15.09 -5.90
C LYS A 293 -9.43 -15.61 -4.88
N SER A 294 -8.71 -14.68 -4.26
CA SER A 294 -7.82 -14.86 -3.12
C SER A 294 -8.02 -13.67 -2.22
N LEU A 295 -8.15 -13.91 -0.92
CA LEU A 295 -8.20 -12.80 0.04
C LEU A 295 -6.89 -12.01 -0.05
N PRO A 296 -6.95 -10.67 0.09
CA PRO A 296 -5.75 -9.85 0.25
C PRO A 296 -4.92 -10.39 1.41
N ALA A 297 -3.64 -10.62 1.15
CA ALA A 297 -2.70 -11.08 2.16
C ALA A 297 -1.93 -9.87 2.73
N PRO A 298 -1.47 -9.94 3.99
CA PRO A 298 -0.61 -8.91 4.58
C PRO A 298 0.77 -8.81 3.92
N PHE A 299 1.16 -9.78 3.10
CA PHE A 299 2.52 -9.97 2.56
C PHE A 299 2.72 -9.29 1.20
N MET A 300 3.96 -8.89 0.90
CA MET A 300 4.31 -8.43 -0.44
C MET A 300 4.28 -9.60 -1.42
N GLU A 301 4.11 -9.30 -2.70
CA GLU A 301 4.26 -10.30 -3.76
C GLU A 301 5.68 -10.87 -3.74
N ARG A 302 5.80 -12.18 -3.48
CA ARG A 302 7.08 -12.91 -3.41
C ARG A 302 7.33 -13.58 -4.76
N MET A 303 8.47 -13.28 -5.41
CA MET A 303 8.86 -13.93 -6.67
C MET A 303 9.97 -14.96 -6.43
N PRO A 304 9.71 -16.27 -6.55
CA PRO A 304 10.73 -17.31 -6.37
C PRO A 304 11.93 -17.11 -7.32
N LEU A 305 13.15 -17.36 -6.84
CA LEU A 305 14.35 -17.34 -7.69
C LEU A 305 14.38 -18.50 -8.69
N VAL A 306 13.74 -19.63 -8.35
CA VAL A 306 13.56 -20.79 -9.22
C VAL A 306 12.07 -20.97 -9.48
N GLU A 307 11.67 -20.85 -10.75
CA GLU A 307 10.32 -21.23 -11.19
C GLU A 307 10.18 -22.73 -10.89
N LYS A 308 9.26 -23.13 -10.00
CA LYS A 308 8.99 -24.56 -9.76
C LYS A 308 8.68 -25.18 -11.13
N ALA A 309 9.58 -26.02 -11.63
CA ALA A 309 9.34 -26.78 -12.85
C ALA A 309 7.99 -27.49 -12.69
N ALA A 310 7.04 -27.21 -13.59
CA ALA A 310 5.77 -27.92 -13.62
C ALA A 310 6.05 -29.43 -13.58
N PRO A 311 5.34 -30.23 -12.77
CA PRO A 311 5.58 -31.66 -12.69
C PRO A 311 5.42 -32.24 -14.09
N GLY A 312 6.54 -32.72 -14.63
CA GLY A 312 6.65 -33.17 -16.01
C GLY A 312 5.62 -34.24 -16.30
N ALA A 313 4.88 -34.04 -17.39
CA ALA A 313 4.14 -35.09 -18.06
C ALA A 313 5.13 -36.22 -18.37
N GLY A 314 5.07 -37.30 -17.58
CA GLY A 314 5.78 -38.53 -17.84
C GLY A 314 5.38 -39.04 -19.21
N LYS A 315 6.29 -38.94 -20.19
CA LYS A 315 6.18 -39.69 -21.43
C LYS A 315 6.41 -41.15 -21.09
N GLY A 316 5.33 -41.93 -21.16
CA GLY A 316 5.38 -43.39 -21.11
C GLY A 316 6.30 -43.93 -22.21
N LYS A 317 7.07 -44.95 -21.85
CA LYS A 317 7.72 -45.86 -22.80
C LYS A 317 6.71 -46.84 -23.35
#